data_AF-A0A430QLI9-F1
#
_entry.id   AF-A0A430QLI9-F1
#
_cell.length_a   1.000
_cell.length_b   1.000
_cell.length_c   1.000
_cell.angle_alpha   90.00
_cell.angle_beta   90.00
_cell.angle_gamma   90.00
#
_symmetry.space_group_name_H-M   'P 1'
#
loop_
_entity.id
_entity.type
_entity.pdbx_description
1 polymer ?
#
loop_
_entity_poly.entity_id
_entity_poly.type
_entity_poly.pdbx_seq_one_letter_code
_entity_poly.pdbx_strand_id
1 'polypeptide(L)'
;MTIYFQNVNSSVSSLGHHFNITIPMNATARISEKNVSTCYFQPDSKKTLHTNLFSLIQKLIIFRSNTKVSSGIQRIVINSCGSPMWGYCKDTQQFYRNMLNFFATLRLLIQNSHCTVFVTLPTMKLPPGLLTRLSHYCDYMFRVQGLRDQIQANPVYSEYDGLLTVLHIPWLISGNTLEPAFRSSTLEWCFKIKRHQLVVQVKITFIYMSIQFFKHTSKSHFKEEYMA
;
A
#
# COMPACT_ATOMS: atom_id res chain seq x y z
N MET A 1 -8.50 2.06 0.72
CA MET A 1 -9.00 0.84 0.04
C MET A 1 -8.45 -0.33 0.84
N THR A 2 -9.29 -1.01 1.62
CA THR A 2 -8.86 -2.12 2.48
C THR A 2 -9.10 -3.42 1.74
N ILE A 3 -8.04 -4.19 1.50
CA ILE A 3 -8.08 -5.49 0.83
C ILE A 3 -8.19 -6.55 1.91
N TYR A 4 -9.22 -7.41 1.83
CA TYR A 4 -9.40 -8.54 2.74
C TYR A 4 -9.12 -9.85 2.02
N PHE A 5 -8.34 -10.72 2.65
CA PHE A 5 -8.24 -12.14 2.29
C PHE A 5 -9.31 -12.89 3.07
N GLN A 6 -10.16 -13.63 2.36
CA GLN A 6 -11.29 -14.34 2.94
C GLN A 6 -10.78 -15.63 3.62
N ASN A 7 -10.93 -15.72 4.94
CA ASN A 7 -10.79 -16.97 5.68
C ASN A 7 -12.19 -17.52 5.93
N VAL A 8 -12.50 -18.68 5.36
CA VAL A 8 -13.77 -19.39 5.57
C VAL A 8 -13.61 -20.18 6.86
N ASN A 9 -14.03 -19.60 7.98
CA ASN A 9 -14.66 -20.31 9.10
C ASN A 9 -15.20 -19.30 10.14
N SER A 10 -16.41 -19.61 10.62
CA SER A 10 -17.32 -18.78 11.40
C SER A 10 -16.91 -18.55 12.86
N SER A 11 -17.45 -17.45 13.40
CA SER A 11 -17.40 -16.93 14.79
C SER A 11 -16.15 -16.14 15.22
N VAL A 12 -16.01 -14.89 14.73
CA VAL A 12 -15.11 -13.88 15.31
C VAL A 12 -15.78 -12.50 15.18
N SER A 13 -15.69 -11.66 16.21
CA SER A 13 -16.10 -10.24 16.16
C SER A 13 -15.70 -9.61 14.82
N SER A 14 -16.65 -8.99 14.11
CA SER A 14 -16.49 -8.71 12.67
C SER A 14 -15.29 -7.78 12.40
N LEU A 15 -14.13 -8.36 12.08
CA LEU A 15 -12.88 -7.65 11.80
C LEU A 15 -12.88 -6.96 10.43
N GLY A 16 -14.07 -6.67 9.90
CA GLY A 16 -14.30 -6.05 8.62
C GLY A 16 -15.78 -5.90 8.30
N HIS A 17 -16.07 -4.98 7.38
CA HIS A 17 -17.39 -4.79 6.80
C HIS A 17 -17.30 -4.90 5.29
N HIS A 18 -18.32 -5.49 4.67
CA HIS A 18 -18.46 -5.44 3.22
C HIS A 18 -19.08 -4.10 2.83
N PHE A 19 -18.28 -3.22 2.24
CA PHE A 19 -18.74 -1.91 1.78
C PHE A 19 -19.28 -2.01 0.36
N ASN A 20 -20.53 -1.60 0.16
CA ASN A 20 -21.09 -1.42 -1.17
C ASN A 20 -20.61 -0.08 -1.75
N ILE A 21 -19.77 -0.14 -2.78
CA ILE A 21 -19.14 1.05 -3.38
C ILE A 21 -20.17 1.97 -4.05
N THR A 22 -21.37 1.49 -4.39
CA THR A 22 -22.42 2.32 -5.00
C THR A 22 -23.24 3.13 -4.00
N ILE A 23 -23.09 2.86 -2.70
CA ILE A 23 -23.91 3.49 -1.67
C ILE A 23 -23.03 4.49 -0.90
N PRO A 24 -23.34 5.79 -0.96
CA PRO A 24 -22.60 6.77 -0.16
C PRO A 24 -22.88 6.54 1.33
N MET A 25 -21.84 6.63 2.16
CA MET A 25 -21.99 6.58 3.61
C MET A 25 -22.51 7.92 4.12
N ASN A 26 -23.49 7.91 5.03
CA ASN A 26 -23.84 9.10 5.81
C ASN A 26 -22.74 9.37 6.85
N ALA A 27 -21.64 9.98 6.39
CA ALA A 27 -20.46 10.20 7.20
C ALA A 27 -20.75 11.13 8.40
N THR A 28 -21.54 12.18 8.20
CA THR A 28 -21.85 13.17 9.24
C THR A 28 -22.56 12.53 10.43
N ALA A 29 -23.62 11.76 10.18
CA ALA A 29 -24.34 11.04 11.24
C ALA A 29 -23.44 10.04 11.97
N ARG A 30 -22.58 9.33 11.23
CA ARG A 30 -21.67 8.33 11.83
C ARG A 30 -20.54 8.96 12.65
N ILE A 31 -20.05 10.13 12.25
CA ILE A 31 -19.02 10.87 13.00
C ILE A 31 -19.61 11.34 14.33
N SER A 32 -20.84 11.89 14.33
CA SER A 32 -21.52 12.33 15.55
C SER A 32 -21.87 11.18 16.48
N GLU A 33 -22.41 10.07 15.94
CA GLU A 33 -22.79 8.89 16.73
C GLU A 33 -21.58 8.25 17.44
N LYS A 34 -20.41 8.23 16.79
CA LYS A 34 -19.22 7.54 17.28
C LYS A 34 -18.20 8.46 17.97
N ASN A 35 -18.53 9.74 18.18
CA ASN A 35 -17.62 10.73 18.77
C ASN A 35 -16.22 10.73 18.11
N VAL A 36 -16.17 10.58 16.79
CA VAL A 36 -14.91 10.49 16.05
C VAL A 36 -14.34 11.89 15.83
N SER A 37 -13.11 12.12 16.30
CA SER A 37 -12.38 13.34 15.96
C SER A 37 -11.83 13.25 14.53
N THR A 38 -12.16 14.23 13.69
CA THR A 38 -11.73 14.27 12.29
C THR A 38 -10.90 15.52 11.99
N CYS A 39 -9.90 15.37 11.12
CA CYS A 39 -9.07 16.46 10.64
C CYS A 39 -8.91 16.32 9.13
N TYR A 40 -9.08 17.42 8.39
CA TYR A 40 -8.95 17.44 6.94
C TYR A 40 -7.85 18.40 6.50
N PHE A 41 -7.07 18.01 5.49
CA PHE A 41 -6.05 18.84 4.89
C PHE A 41 -6.25 18.85 3.38
N GLN A 42 -6.33 20.06 2.81
CA GLN A 42 -6.35 20.25 1.37
C GLN A 42 -5.06 20.95 0.96
N PRO A 43 -4.22 20.32 0.12
CA PRO A 43 -3.05 20.98 -0.44
C PRO A 43 -3.45 22.16 -1.34
N ASP A 44 -2.64 23.21 -1.35
CA ASP A 44 -2.82 24.36 -2.24
C ASP A 44 -1.86 24.25 -3.44
N SER A 45 -2.41 24.04 -4.63
CA SER A 45 -1.61 23.90 -5.85
C SER A 45 -0.79 25.15 -6.20
N LYS A 46 -1.15 26.32 -5.65
CA LYS A 46 -0.43 27.59 -5.82
C LYS A 46 0.77 27.73 -4.89
N LYS A 47 0.96 26.83 -3.94
CA LYS A 47 2.12 26.80 -3.03
C LYS A 47 3.15 25.79 -3.51
N THR A 48 4.35 25.87 -2.94
CA THR A 48 5.37 24.84 -3.20
C THR A 48 4.96 23.51 -2.56
N LEU A 49 5.37 22.40 -3.19
CA LEU A 49 5.21 21.06 -2.62
C LEU A 49 5.74 20.98 -1.18
N HIS A 50 6.93 21.56 -0.95
CA HIS A 50 7.55 21.61 0.37
C HIS A 50 6.63 22.25 1.43
N THR A 51 6.07 23.42 1.12
CA THR A 51 5.17 24.15 2.03
C THR A 51 3.93 23.34 2.39
N ASN A 52 3.32 22.67 1.41
CA ASN A 52 2.13 21.84 1.65
C ASN A 52 2.47 20.60 2.49
N LEU A 53 3.56 19.89 2.19
CA LEU A 53 4.01 18.74 2.97
C LEU A 53 4.36 19.13 4.41
N PHE A 54 5.06 20.24 4.60
CA PHE A 54 5.37 20.77 5.94
C PHE A 54 4.11 21.14 6.71
N SER A 55 3.18 21.85 6.07
CA SER A 55 1.91 22.26 6.68
C SER A 55 1.06 21.05 7.09
N LEU A 56 1.07 19.97 6.31
CA LEU A 56 0.45 18.71 6.68
C LEU A 56 1.09 18.13 7.94
N ILE A 57 2.42 18.03 8.01
CA ILE A 57 3.12 17.51 9.19
C ILE A 57 2.76 18.32 10.44
N GLN A 58 2.78 19.66 10.36
CA GLN A 58 2.39 20.52 11.48
C GLN A 58 0.95 20.25 11.93
N LYS A 59 0.03 20.12 10.98
CA LYS A 59 -1.37 19.80 11.27
C LYS A 59 -1.54 18.43 11.93
N LEU A 60 -0.76 17.43 11.50
CA LEU A 60 -0.75 16.10 12.12
C LEU A 60 -0.20 16.14 13.55
N ILE A 61 0.87 16.90 13.80
CA ILE A 61 1.42 17.08 15.15
C ILE A 61 0.36 17.71 16.07
N ILE A 62 -0.24 18.83 15.65
CA ILE A 62 -1.28 19.52 16.45
C ILE A 62 -2.46 18.59 16.73
N PHE A 63 -2.95 17.87 15.71
CA PHE A 63 -4.09 16.97 15.86
C PHE A 63 -3.78 15.83 16.84
N ARG A 64 -2.55 15.31 16.82
CA ARG A 64 -2.11 14.21 17.68
C ARG A 64 -1.84 14.62 19.12
N SER A 65 -1.43 15.87 19.35
CA SER A 65 -1.25 16.42 20.70
C SER A 65 -2.57 16.62 21.45
N ASN A 66 -3.72 16.49 20.80
CA ASN A 66 -5.02 16.54 21.46
C ASN A 66 -5.27 15.24 22.26
N THR A 67 -5.46 15.36 23.57
CA THR A 67 -5.61 14.23 24.52
C THR A 67 -6.81 13.32 24.22
N LYS A 68 -7.85 13.84 23.55
CA LYS A 68 -8.99 13.03 23.10
C LYS A 68 -8.64 12.12 21.91
N VAL A 69 -7.62 12.50 21.15
CA VAL A 69 -7.17 11.81 19.93
C VAL A 69 -6.02 10.84 20.23
N SER A 70 -5.23 11.10 21.27
CA SER A 70 -4.06 10.29 21.64
C SER A 70 -4.41 8.91 22.24
N SER A 71 -5.61 8.75 22.81
CA SER A 71 -6.07 7.47 23.41
C SER A 71 -6.72 6.50 22.42
N GLY A 72 -7.06 6.96 21.20
CA GLY A 72 -7.77 6.17 20.19
C GLY A 72 -6.88 5.67 19.04
N ILE A 73 -7.39 4.71 18.26
CA ILE A 73 -6.74 4.27 17.01
C ILE A 73 -6.88 5.37 15.96
N GLN A 74 -5.76 5.88 15.49
CA GLN A 74 -5.70 6.95 14.49
C GLN A 74 -5.54 6.37 13.08
N ARG A 75 -6.32 6.88 12.13
CA ARG A 75 -6.27 6.47 10.73
C ARG A 75 -6.02 7.69 9.86
N ILE A 76 -4.85 7.77 9.25
CA ILE A 76 -4.46 8.87 8.38
C ILE A 76 -4.53 8.38 6.93
N VAL A 77 -5.24 9.12 6.08
CA VAL A 77 -5.34 8.83 4.65
C VAL A 77 -4.80 10.03 3.88
N ILE A 78 -3.77 9.80 3.07
CA ILE A 78 -3.12 10.82 2.25
C ILE A 78 -3.29 10.42 0.79
N ASN A 79 -4.13 11.16 0.08
CA ASN A 79 -4.48 10.84 -1.30
C ASN A 79 -3.59 11.56 -2.29
N SER A 80 -3.14 10.83 -3.32
CA SER A 80 -2.40 11.36 -4.46
C SER A 80 -1.20 12.24 -4.06
N CYS A 81 -0.46 11.84 -3.03
CA CYS A 81 0.67 12.55 -2.47
C CYS A 81 1.73 12.81 -3.54
N GLY A 82 2.20 14.05 -3.66
CA GLY A 82 3.17 14.46 -4.69
C GLY A 82 2.59 14.58 -6.10
N SER A 83 1.26 14.48 -6.28
CA SER A 83 0.63 14.89 -7.54
C SER A 83 0.70 16.41 -7.74
N PRO A 84 0.45 16.94 -8.94
CA PRO A 84 0.42 18.39 -9.19
C PRO A 84 -0.53 19.19 -8.29
N MET A 85 -1.55 18.53 -7.72
CA MET A 85 -2.45 19.16 -6.74
C MET A 85 -1.74 19.51 -5.42
N TRP A 86 -0.63 18.85 -5.10
CA TRP A 86 0.16 19.10 -3.90
C TRP A 86 1.10 20.30 -3.98
N GLY A 87 1.04 21.06 -5.08
CA GLY A 87 1.86 22.23 -5.28
C GLY A 87 2.97 22.00 -6.30
N TYR A 88 3.60 23.09 -6.71
CA TYR A 88 4.67 23.05 -7.70
C TYR A 88 6.03 22.74 -7.06
N CYS A 89 6.94 22.21 -7.87
CA CYS A 89 8.32 21.95 -7.50
C CYS A 89 9.23 22.45 -8.63
N LYS A 90 10.38 23.05 -8.30
CA LYS A 90 11.24 23.67 -9.31
C LYS A 90 11.88 22.63 -10.24
N ASP A 91 12.30 21.52 -9.65
CA ASP A 91 12.97 20.44 -10.38
C ASP A 91 12.73 19.07 -9.71
N THR A 92 13.13 18.03 -10.42
CA THR A 92 13.02 16.62 -10.02
C THR A 92 13.82 16.29 -8.76
N GLN A 93 14.98 16.93 -8.53
CA GLN A 93 15.82 16.68 -7.36
C GLN A 93 15.19 17.29 -6.10
N GLN A 94 14.62 18.47 -6.20
CA GLN A 94 13.86 19.09 -5.13
C GLN A 94 12.62 18.26 -4.80
N PHE A 95 11.92 17.74 -5.81
CA PHE A 95 10.77 16.84 -5.60
C PHE A 95 11.21 15.60 -4.81
N TYR A 96 12.30 14.98 -5.25
CA TYR A 96 12.89 13.82 -4.63
C TYR A 96 13.21 14.05 -3.15
N ARG A 97 13.94 15.13 -2.83
CA ARG A 97 14.31 15.50 -1.45
C ARG A 97 13.09 15.78 -0.58
N ASN A 98 12.13 16.54 -1.10
CA ASN A 98 10.90 16.88 -0.38
C ASN A 98 10.11 15.63 -0.01
N MET A 99 9.98 14.69 -0.94
CA MET A 99 9.28 13.42 -0.70
C MET A 99 10.01 12.56 0.33
N LEU A 100 11.33 12.37 0.22
CA LEU A 100 12.08 11.60 1.21
C LEU A 100 11.99 12.20 2.61
N ASN A 101 12.20 13.51 2.74
CA ASN A 101 12.13 14.19 4.02
C ASN A 101 10.74 14.08 4.64
N PHE A 102 9.69 14.23 3.82
CA PHE A 102 8.32 14.06 4.29
C PHE A 102 8.05 12.64 4.79
N PHE A 103 8.40 11.60 4.02
CA PHE A 103 8.17 10.20 4.44
C PHE A 103 9.02 9.82 5.66
N ALA A 104 10.26 10.27 5.74
CA ALA A 104 11.10 10.08 6.92
C ALA A 104 10.48 10.71 8.17
N THR A 105 10.03 11.96 8.06
CA THR A 105 9.38 12.69 9.16
C THR A 105 8.05 12.03 9.55
N LEU A 106 7.26 11.62 8.56
CA LEU A 106 6.00 10.94 8.78
C LEU A 106 6.20 9.60 9.50
N ARG A 107 7.21 8.81 9.10
CA ARG A 107 7.58 7.56 9.76
C ARG A 107 7.93 7.79 11.24
N LEU A 108 8.77 8.78 11.53
CA LEU A 108 9.14 9.13 12.90
C LEU A 108 7.93 9.59 13.73
N LEU A 109 7.02 10.36 13.12
CA LEU A 109 5.82 10.87 13.80
C LEU A 109 4.85 9.76 14.23
N ILE A 110 4.76 8.68 13.44
CA ILE A 110 3.82 7.58 13.68
C ILE A 110 4.46 6.38 14.39
N GLN A 111 5.79 6.30 14.42
CA GLN A 111 6.51 5.22 15.07
C GLN A 111 6.06 5.08 16.53
N ASN A 112 5.85 3.85 16.99
CA ASN A 112 5.42 3.52 18.35
C ASN A 112 4.09 4.18 18.78
N SER A 113 3.15 4.39 17.85
CA SER A 113 1.81 4.90 18.15
C SER A 113 0.71 4.00 17.60
N HIS A 114 -0.50 4.09 18.14
CA HIS A 114 -1.70 3.41 17.60
C HIS A 114 -2.22 4.13 16.34
N CYS A 115 -1.35 4.30 15.33
CA CYS A 115 -1.65 5.02 14.11
C CYS A 115 -1.35 4.17 12.88
N THR A 116 -2.28 4.16 11.94
CA THR A 116 -2.08 3.58 10.61
C THR A 116 -2.20 4.68 9.57
N VAL A 117 -1.23 4.71 8.65
CA VAL A 117 -1.20 5.67 7.54
C VAL A 117 -1.34 4.94 6.22
N PHE A 118 -2.27 5.40 5.39
CA PHE A 118 -2.46 4.94 4.02
C PHE A 118 -2.15 6.09 3.07
N VAL A 119 -1.08 5.95 2.28
CA VAL A 119 -0.65 6.95 1.30
C VAL A 119 -0.80 6.39 -0.11
N THR A 120 -1.41 7.15 -1.01
CA THR A 120 -1.42 6.85 -2.45
C THR A 120 -0.56 7.85 -3.20
N LEU A 121 0.20 7.38 -4.19
CA LEU A 121 1.09 8.21 -5.01
C LEU A 121 0.87 7.91 -6.51
N PRO A 122 0.87 8.92 -7.39
CA PRO A 122 0.90 8.70 -8.83
C PRO A 122 2.30 8.25 -9.26
N THR A 123 2.41 7.09 -9.93
CA THR A 123 3.71 6.49 -10.30
C THR A 123 4.27 6.97 -11.65
N MET A 124 3.42 7.51 -12.53
CA MET A 124 3.75 7.79 -13.95
C MET A 124 4.88 8.82 -14.17
N LYS A 125 5.24 9.62 -13.16
CA LYS A 125 6.26 10.69 -13.27
C LYS A 125 7.21 10.74 -12.06
N LEU A 126 7.37 9.62 -11.35
CA LEU A 126 8.30 9.60 -10.22
C LEU A 126 9.76 9.51 -10.71
N PRO A 127 10.69 10.22 -10.05
CA PRO A 127 12.11 10.07 -10.33
C PRO A 127 12.57 8.61 -10.16
N PRO A 128 13.56 8.16 -10.96
CA PRO A 128 14.11 6.82 -10.82
C PRO A 128 14.65 6.58 -9.41
N GLY A 129 14.43 5.38 -8.88
CA GLY A 129 14.87 4.98 -7.54
C GLY A 129 14.13 5.64 -6.37
N LEU A 130 13.20 6.58 -6.60
CA LEU A 130 12.40 7.16 -5.51
C LEU A 130 11.55 6.11 -4.83
N LEU A 131 10.85 5.26 -5.60
CA LEU A 131 10.02 4.19 -5.04
C LEU A 131 10.82 3.23 -4.15
N THR A 132 12.02 2.83 -4.59
CA THR A 132 12.95 1.99 -3.79
C THR A 132 13.38 2.67 -2.50
N ARG A 133 13.62 3.99 -2.51
CA ARG A 133 13.92 4.70 -1.26
C ARG A 133 12.69 4.86 -0.37
N LEU A 134 11.52 5.09 -0.94
CA LEU A 134 10.26 5.18 -0.21
C LEU A 134 9.88 3.86 0.46
N SER A 135 10.22 2.70 -0.12
CA SER A 135 9.93 1.42 0.52
C SER A 135 10.61 1.26 1.88
N HIS A 136 11.75 1.90 2.12
CA HIS A 136 12.42 1.86 3.43
C HIS A 136 11.69 2.66 4.53
N TYR A 137 10.76 3.55 4.17
CA TYR A 137 9.95 4.31 5.13
C TYR A 137 8.54 3.73 5.33
N CYS A 138 8.18 2.72 4.55
CA CYS A 138 6.84 2.14 4.53
C CYS A 138 6.88 0.70 5.01
N ASP A 139 5.94 0.31 5.88
CA ASP A 139 5.80 -1.10 6.24
C ASP A 139 5.30 -1.91 5.04
N TYR A 140 4.29 -1.41 4.33
CA TYR A 140 3.69 -2.07 3.18
C TYR A 140 3.74 -1.16 1.95
N MET A 141 4.06 -1.74 0.79
CA MET A 141 4.07 -1.03 -0.48
C MET A 141 3.49 -1.91 -1.59
N PHE A 142 2.48 -1.37 -2.26
CA PHE A 142 1.78 -2.03 -3.35
C PHE A 142 1.76 -1.12 -4.57
N ARG A 143 1.86 -1.72 -5.75
CA ARG A 143 1.69 -1.04 -7.04
C ARG A 143 0.39 -1.50 -7.68
N VAL A 144 -0.48 -0.55 -7.98
CA VAL A 144 -1.73 -0.80 -8.72
C VAL A 144 -1.49 -0.41 -10.18
N GLN A 145 -1.79 -1.33 -11.10
CA GLN A 145 -1.68 -1.12 -12.54
C GLN A 145 -3.00 -1.53 -13.21
N GLY A 146 -3.65 -0.60 -13.91
CA GLY A 146 -4.81 -0.92 -14.75
C GLY A 146 -4.37 -1.62 -16.03
N LEU A 147 -5.13 -2.62 -16.47
CA LEU A 147 -4.80 -3.43 -17.66
C LEU A 147 -5.45 -2.92 -18.95
N ARG A 148 -6.16 -1.78 -18.94
CA ARG A 148 -7.04 -1.31 -20.04
C ARG A 148 -6.45 -1.40 -21.46
N ASP A 149 -5.15 -1.18 -21.62
CA ASP A 149 -4.48 -1.21 -22.93
C ASP A 149 -3.52 -2.42 -23.12
N GLN A 150 -3.23 -3.19 -22.08
CA GLN A 150 -2.32 -4.34 -22.11
C GLN A 150 -3.04 -5.70 -22.21
N ILE A 151 -4.38 -5.70 -22.20
CA ILE A 151 -5.20 -6.92 -22.38
C ILE A 151 -4.89 -7.66 -23.70
N GLN A 152 -4.36 -6.97 -24.71
CA GLN A 152 -3.90 -7.61 -25.96
C GLN A 152 -2.68 -8.52 -25.78
N ALA A 153 -1.90 -8.37 -24.70
CA ALA A 153 -0.64 -9.10 -24.53
C ALA A 153 -0.80 -10.49 -23.89
N ASN A 154 -1.89 -10.78 -23.16
CA ASN A 154 -2.10 -12.09 -22.54
C ASN A 154 -3.58 -12.40 -22.21
N PRO A 155 -4.20 -13.41 -22.86
CA PRO A 155 -5.60 -13.78 -22.61
C PRO A 155 -5.88 -14.27 -21.18
N VAL A 156 -4.86 -14.67 -20.42
CA VAL A 156 -4.98 -15.09 -19.01
C VAL A 156 -5.50 -13.98 -18.09
N TYR A 157 -5.37 -12.71 -18.51
CA TYR A 157 -5.81 -11.54 -17.74
C TYR A 157 -7.10 -10.90 -18.26
N SER A 158 -7.75 -11.49 -19.26
CA SER A 158 -8.95 -10.94 -19.91
C SER A 158 -10.13 -10.67 -18.96
N GLU A 159 -10.22 -11.40 -17.85
CA GLU A 159 -11.30 -11.28 -16.87
C GLU A 159 -11.08 -10.23 -15.77
N TYR A 160 -9.90 -9.58 -15.74
CA TYR A 160 -9.46 -8.65 -14.70
C TYR A 160 -9.28 -7.22 -15.20
N ASP A 161 -9.51 -6.26 -14.30
CA ASP A 161 -9.37 -4.84 -14.60
C ASP A 161 -7.93 -4.34 -14.37
N GLY A 162 -7.13 -5.06 -13.58
CA GLY A 162 -5.76 -4.69 -13.31
C GLY A 162 -4.96 -5.67 -12.46
N LEU A 163 -3.70 -5.31 -12.25
CA LEU A 163 -2.73 -6.00 -11.42
C LEU A 163 -2.39 -5.19 -10.17
N LEU A 164 -2.17 -5.89 -9.08
CA LEU A 164 -1.71 -5.39 -7.81
C LEU A 164 -0.40 -6.11 -7.47
N THR A 165 0.72 -5.47 -7.76
CA THR A 165 2.05 -6.02 -7.45
C THR A 165 2.43 -5.67 -6.01
N VAL A 166 2.82 -6.66 -5.23
CA VAL A 166 3.43 -6.45 -3.92
C VAL A 166 4.88 -6.05 -4.10
N LEU A 167 5.23 -4.83 -3.67
CA LEU A 167 6.61 -4.31 -3.73
C LEU A 167 7.36 -4.50 -2.41
N HIS A 168 6.66 -4.35 -1.27
CA HIS A 168 7.25 -4.49 0.06
C HIS A 168 6.18 -4.91 1.08
N ILE A 169 6.48 -5.89 1.92
CA ILE A 169 5.67 -6.33 3.07
C ILE A 169 6.67 -6.73 4.17
N PRO A 170 6.44 -6.38 5.45
CA PRO A 170 7.24 -6.89 6.55
C PRO A 170 6.93 -8.38 6.70
N TRP A 171 7.95 -9.24 6.63
CA TRP A 171 7.76 -10.68 6.65
C TRP A 171 7.08 -11.14 7.95
N LEU A 172 5.96 -11.85 7.81
CA LEU A 172 5.06 -12.28 8.90
C LEU A 172 5.50 -13.57 9.61
N ILE A 173 6.70 -14.09 9.33
CA ILE A 173 7.15 -15.35 9.92
C ILE A 173 7.85 -15.04 11.24
N SER A 174 7.12 -15.38 12.32
CA SER A 174 7.50 -15.38 13.73
C SER A 174 9.01 -15.46 14.00
N GLY A 175 9.52 -14.44 14.70
CA GLY A 175 10.79 -14.52 15.41
C GLY A 175 12.01 -14.08 14.59
N ASN A 176 12.46 -12.85 14.86
CA ASN A 176 13.89 -12.52 14.93
C ASN A 176 14.81 -12.93 13.77
N THR A 177 14.41 -12.95 12.49
CA THR A 177 15.42 -13.28 11.47
C THR A 177 15.10 -12.77 10.07
N LEU A 178 16.13 -12.17 9.48
CA LEU A 178 16.50 -12.01 8.07
C LEU A 178 15.40 -12.14 6.99
N GLU A 179 15.49 -11.24 6.02
CA GLU A 179 14.78 -11.36 4.75
C GLU A 179 14.95 -12.78 4.17
N PRO A 180 13.86 -13.47 3.74
CA PRO A 180 13.95 -14.81 3.20
C PRO A 180 14.91 -14.86 2.01
N ALA A 181 15.76 -15.88 2.00
CA ALA A 181 16.72 -16.13 0.93
C ALA A 181 16.07 -16.26 -0.46
N PHE A 182 14.76 -16.53 -0.52
CA PHE A 182 14.00 -16.63 -1.74
C PHE A 182 12.82 -15.63 -1.73
N ARG A 183 12.97 -14.52 -2.45
CA ARG A 183 11.83 -13.71 -2.88
C ARG A 183 11.21 -14.43 -4.08
N SER A 184 9.93 -14.79 -4.03
CA SER A 184 9.22 -15.02 -5.31
C SER A 184 9.31 -13.71 -6.08
N SER A 185 9.88 -13.74 -7.27
CA SER A 185 10.22 -12.54 -8.05
C SER A 185 9.02 -11.61 -8.31
N THR A 186 7.79 -12.12 -8.18
CA THR A 186 6.55 -11.36 -8.34
C THR A 186 5.41 -11.99 -7.52
N LEU A 187 5.06 -11.38 -6.36
CA LEU A 187 3.73 -11.56 -5.78
C LEU A 187 2.77 -10.65 -6.52
N GLU A 188 2.26 -11.13 -7.65
CA GLU A 188 1.25 -10.43 -8.46
C GLU A 188 -0.14 -10.93 -8.10
N TRP A 189 -0.96 -10.01 -7.60
CA TRP A 189 -2.38 -10.24 -7.38
C TRP A 189 -3.16 -9.59 -8.52
N CYS A 190 -4.26 -10.20 -8.92
CA CYS A 190 -5.16 -9.62 -9.91
C CYS A 190 -6.34 -8.97 -9.19
N PHE A 191 -6.83 -7.84 -9.69
CA PHE A 191 -8.04 -7.22 -9.16
C PHE A 191 -9.12 -7.05 -10.22
N LYS A 192 -10.36 -7.15 -9.77
CA LYS A 192 -11.57 -6.94 -10.55
C LYS A 192 -12.47 -5.97 -9.82
N ILE A 193 -12.90 -4.94 -10.51
CA ILE A 193 -13.87 -3.95 -10.05
C ILE A 193 -15.24 -4.39 -10.53
N LYS A 194 -16.04 -4.94 -9.62
CA LYS A 194 -17.46 -5.21 -9.86
C LYS A 194 -18.27 -3.99 -9.45
N ARG A 195 -19.54 -3.91 -9.90
CA ARG A 195 -20.45 -2.81 -9.60
C ARG A 195 -20.46 -2.40 -8.12
N HIS A 196 -20.48 -3.37 -7.21
CA HIS A 196 -20.62 -3.12 -5.77
C HIS A 196 -19.37 -3.39 -4.93
N GLN A 197 -18.33 -4.01 -5.51
CA GLN A 197 -17.19 -4.52 -4.75
C GLN A 197 -15.89 -4.56 -5.56
N LEU A 198 -14.77 -4.33 -4.87
CA LEU A 198 -13.44 -4.66 -5.37
C LEU A 198 -13.10 -6.09 -4.94
N VAL A 199 -12.72 -6.93 -5.90
CA VAL A 199 -12.24 -8.29 -5.64
C VAL A 199 -10.76 -8.35 -5.96
N VAL A 200 -9.94 -8.85 -5.03
CA VAL A 200 -8.52 -9.13 -5.25
C VAL A 200 -8.31 -10.63 -5.13
N GLN A 201 -7.63 -11.22 -6.10
CA GLN A 201 -7.37 -12.66 -6.17
C GLN A 201 -5.88 -12.93 -6.36
N VAL A 202 -5.39 -13.93 -5.63
CA VAL A 202 -4.02 -14.45 -5.80
C VAL A 202 -4.09 -15.56 -6.84
N LYS A 203 -3.39 -15.41 -7.98
CA LYS A 203 -3.22 -16.55 -8.90
C LYS A 203 -2.04 -17.41 -8.41
N ILE A 204 -2.37 -18.49 -7.70
CA ILE A 204 -1.43 -19.46 -7.11
C ILE A 204 -0.67 -20.27 -8.17
N THR A 205 -1.04 -20.20 -9.46
CA THR A 205 -0.34 -20.89 -10.56
C THR A 205 1.16 -20.57 -10.61
N PHE A 206 1.56 -19.34 -10.23
CA PHE A 206 2.98 -18.95 -10.14
C PHE A 206 3.73 -19.61 -8.97
N ILE A 207 3.05 -19.91 -7.86
CA ILE A 207 3.64 -20.58 -6.71
C ILE A 207 3.91 -22.06 -7.03
N TYR A 208 2.97 -22.73 -7.71
CA TYR A 208 3.16 -24.13 -8.12
C TYR A 208 4.29 -24.30 -9.14
N MET A 209 4.42 -23.39 -10.12
CA MET A 209 5.54 -23.45 -11.08
C MET A 209 6.89 -23.22 -10.38
N SER A 210 6.96 -22.30 -9.42
CA SER A 210 8.18 -22.04 -8.64
C SER A 210 8.58 -23.25 -7.77
N ILE A 211 7.61 -23.90 -7.13
CA ILE A 211 7.83 -25.10 -6.31
C ILE A 211 8.21 -26.30 -7.18
N GLN A 212 7.59 -26.48 -8.35
CA GLN A 212 7.95 -27.53 -9.30
C GLN A 212 9.35 -27.32 -9.87
N PHE A 213 9.73 -26.08 -10.21
CA PHE A 213 11.07 -25.74 -10.66
C PHE A 213 12.12 -26.08 -9.59
N PHE A 214 11.83 -25.78 -8.32
CA PHE A 214 12.71 -26.11 -7.19
C PHE A 214 12.82 -27.62 -6.92
N LYS A 215 11.71 -28.37 -7.06
CA LYS A 215 11.74 -29.84 -7.02
C LYS A 215 12.55 -30.46 -8.17
N HIS A 216 12.59 -29.78 -9.32
CA HIS A 216 13.30 -30.27 -10.49
C HIS A 216 14.80 -29.95 -10.42
N THR A 217 15.19 -28.78 -9.90
CA THR A 217 16.61 -28.39 -9.72
C THR A 217 17.26 -29.06 -8.52
N SER A 218 16.52 -29.37 -7.44
CA SER A 218 17.08 -30.15 -6.32
C SER A 218 17.29 -31.62 -6.69
N LYS A 219 16.46 -32.18 -7.59
CA LYS A 219 16.64 -33.55 -8.10
C LYS A 219 17.77 -33.67 -9.12
N SER A 220 18.09 -32.61 -9.87
CA SER A 220 19.22 -32.64 -10.81
C SER A 220 20.57 -32.56 -10.10
N HIS A 221 20.68 -31.75 -9.03
CA HIS A 221 21.92 -31.69 -8.24
C HIS A 221 22.19 -32.98 -7.45
N PHE A 222 21.16 -33.66 -6.94
CA PHE A 222 21.35 -34.93 -6.22
C PHE A 222 21.72 -36.12 -7.13
N LYS A 223 21.58 -36.00 -8.45
CA LYS A 223 21.97 -37.06 -9.40
C LYS A 223 23.42 -36.96 -9.86
N GLU A 224 24.06 -35.80 -9.75
CA GLU A 224 25.47 -35.62 -10.14
C GLU A 224 26.45 -35.96 -9.00
N GLU A 225 26.05 -35.88 -7.73
CA GLU A 225 26.92 -36.25 -6.59
C GLU A 225 26.97 -37.75 -6.25
N TYR A 226 26.19 -38.60 -6.91
CA TYR A 226 26.19 -40.06 -6.70
C TYR A 226 26.60 -40.87 -7.95
N MET A 227 27.20 -40.22 -8.95
CA MET A 227 27.71 -40.84 -10.18
C MET A 227 29.16 -40.40 -10.50
N ALA A 228 29.95 -40.08 -9.47
CA ALA A 228 31.40 -39.88 -9.55
C ALA A 228 32.11 -40.82 -8.57
#